data_AF-A0AAV0K1K7-F1
#
_entry.id   AF-A0AAV0K1K7-F1
#
_cell.length_a   1.000
_cell.length_b   1.000
_cell.length_c   1.000
_cell.angle_alpha   90.00
_cell.angle_beta   90.00
_cell.angle_gamma   90.00
#
_symmetry.space_group_name_H-M   'P 1'
#
loop_
_entity.id
_entity.type
_entity.pdbx_description
1 polymer ?
#
loop_
_entity_poly.entity_id
_entity_poly.type
_entity_poly.pdbx_seq_one_letter_code
_entity_poly.pdbx_strand_id
1 'polypeptide(L)'
;MAASYNTKTYCRQSLIGGNYGLLNTTTFVPNPDYYSALLWHRLMGTKVLSTSFSGTKKIRAYAHCSKESQGITLLLINLDSNTTANVRVSTENAMTVRTARRHHQNRRSKFTRMSSGSKANAHAREEYHLTANGNDLHSQTVLLNGKVLAVNNTSGSIPLLEPVQARLSDPITIAPFSIVFAHIANVTVPACK
;
A
#
# COMPACT_ATOMS: atom_id res chain seq x y z
N MET A 1 -2.83 -11.29 -7.84
CA MET A 1 -3.48 -12.22 -8.79
C MET A 1 -3.54 -13.66 -8.25
N ALA A 2 -2.42 -14.34 -7.99
CA ALA A 2 -2.45 -15.73 -7.49
C ALA A 2 -3.28 -15.89 -6.20
N ALA A 3 -3.15 -14.95 -5.26
CA ALA A 3 -3.93 -14.95 -4.01
C ALA A 3 -5.45 -14.89 -4.26
N SER A 4 -5.91 -14.20 -5.31
CA SER A 4 -7.33 -14.12 -5.70
C SER A 4 -7.90 -15.47 -6.16
N TYR A 5 -7.03 -16.38 -6.59
CA TYR A 5 -7.38 -17.76 -6.96
C TYR A 5 -6.99 -18.76 -5.88
N ASN A 6 -6.93 -18.31 -4.63
CA ASN A 6 -6.66 -19.15 -3.45
C ASN A 6 -5.28 -19.83 -3.44
N THR A 7 -4.32 -19.36 -4.24
CA THR A 7 -2.93 -19.80 -4.11
C THR A 7 -2.38 -19.37 -2.76
N LYS A 8 -1.91 -20.34 -1.96
CA LYS A 8 -1.49 -20.11 -0.57
C LYS A 8 -0.05 -19.58 -0.45
N THR A 9 0.81 -19.98 -1.36
CA THR A 9 2.24 -19.67 -1.33
C THR A 9 2.73 -19.32 -2.72
N TYR A 10 3.60 -18.32 -2.81
CA TYR A 10 4.30 -17.95 -4.03
C TYR A 10 5.80 -17.91 -3.73
N CYS A 11 6.58 -18.71 -4.47
CA CYS A 11 8.03 -18.74 -4.36
C CYS A 11 8.62 -17.95 -5.53
N ARG A 12 9.20 -16.78 -5.23
CA ARG A 12 9.89 -15.96 -6.24
C ARG A 12 11.25 -16.56 -6.55
N GLN A 13 11.41 -17.10 -7.75
CA GLN A 13 12.72 -17.42 -8.29
C GLN A 13 13.31 -16.16 -8.95
N SER A 14 14.52 -15.69 -8.59
CA SER A 14 15.38 -16.08 -7.47
C SER A 14 15.53 -14.90 -6.49
N LEU A 15 16.00 -15.18 -5.27
CA LEU A 15 16.50 -14.10 -4.42
C LEU A 15 17.76 -13.47 -5.04
N ILE A 16 18.69 -14.31 -5.50
CA ILE A 16 19.92 -13.92 -6.20
C ILE A 16 20.24 -14.95 -7.28
N GLY A 17 20.80 -14.48 -8.40
CA GLY A 17 21.18 -15.32 -9.54
C GLY A 17 20.22 -15.19 -10.72
N GLY A 18 20.75 -15.31 -11.93
CA GLY A 18 19.99 -15.01 -13.16
C GLY A 18 19.71 -13.51 -13.33
N ASN A 19 19.11 -13.14 -14.47
CA ASN A 19 18.77 -11.76 -14.81
C ASN A 19 17.44 -11.27 -14.18
N TYR A 20 16.75 -12.14 -13.44
CA TYR A 20 15.45 -11.87 -12.79
C TYR A 20 15.51 -11.93 -11.26
N GLY A 21 16.71 -12.03 -10.68
CA GLY A 21 16.93 -12.06 -9.25
C GLY A 21 16.47 -10.78 -8.55
N LEU A 22 16.00 -10.89 -7.31
CA LEU A 22 15.61 -9.72 -6.52
C LEU A 22 16.82 -8.86 -6.12
N LEU A 23 18.00 -9.46 -6.02
CA LEU A 23 19.27 -8.78 -5.74
C LEU A 23 20.19 -8.87 -6.96
N ASN A 24 20.94 -7.80 -7.20
CA ASN A 24 22.04 -7.81 -8.16
C ASN A 24 23.11 -8.83 -7.74
N THR A 25 23.57 -9.66 -8.67
CA THR A 25 24.45 -10.81 -8.39
C THR A 25 25.85 -10.42 -7.92
N THR A 26 26.30 -9.22 -8.24
CA THR A 26 27.67 -8.76 -7.95
C THR A 26 27.68 -7.80 -6.77
N THR A 27 26.73 -6.87 -6.74
CA THR A 27 26.69 -5.79 -5.74
C THR A 27 25.77 -6.09 -4.56
N PHE A 28 24.92 -7.11 -4.67
CA PHE A 28 23.84 -7.42 -3.71
C PHE A 28 22.83 -6.30 -3.49
N VAL A 29 22.90 -5.23 -4.28
CA VAL A 29 21.93 -4.12 -4.24
C VAL A 29 20.57 -4.64 -4.73
N PRO A 30 19.46 -4.28 -4.05
CA PRO A 30 18.13 -4.70 -4.48
C PRO A 30 17.73 -4.13 -5.85
N ASN A 31 17.18 -5.00 -6.70
CA ASN A 31 16.53 -4.61 -7.95
C ASN A 31 15.10 -4.09 -7.68
N PRO A 32 14.45 -3.39 -8.64
CA PRO A 32 13.13 -2.79 -8.43
C PRO A 32 12.06 -3.74 -7.84
N ASP A 33 12.04 -5.00 -8.29
CA ASP A 33 11.10 -6.02 -7.82
C ASP A 33 11.23 -6.34 -6.31
N TYR A 34 12.39 -6.13 -5.72
CA TYR A 34 12.58 -6.31 -4.29
C TYR A 34 11.71 -5.34 -3.48
N TYR A 35 11.65 -4.07 -3.90
CA TYR A 35 10.93 -3.04 -3.17
C TYR A 35 9.41 -3.23 -3.25
N SER A 36 8.90 -3.69 -4.40
CA SER A 36 7.48 -4.05 -4.53
C SER A 36 7.14 -5.28 -3.70
N ALA A 37 8.01 -6.30 -3.66
CA ALA A 37 7.86 -7.47 -2.79
C ALA A 37 7.93 -7.09 -1.29
N LEU A 38 8.79 -6.15 -0.93
CA LEU A 38 8.93 -5.66 0.45
C LEU A 38 7.68 -4.90 0.90
N LEU A 39 7.13 -4.01 0.08
CA LEU A 39 5.86 -3.33 0.37
C LEU A 39 4.72 -4.33 0.49
N TRP A 40 4.63 -5.28 -0.44
CA TRP A 40 3.66 -6.38 -0.35
C TRP A 40 3.79 -7.11 0.99
N HIS A 41 5.00 -7.52 1.35
CA HIS A 41 5.27 -8.24 2.60
C HIS A 41 4.89 -7.43 3.84
N ARG A 42 5.10 -6.10 3.84
CA ARG A 42 4.81 -5.23 4.98
C ARG A 42 3.33 -4.86 5.09
N LEU A 43 2.63 -4.68 3.97
CA LEU A 43 1.31 -4.06 3.96
C LEU A 43 0.15 -5.02 3.70
N MET A 44 0.34 -6.04 2.87
CA MET A 44 -0.73 -6.93 2.41
C MET A 44 -0.89 -8.12 3.37
N GLY A 45 -2.06 -8.25 3.99
CA GLY A 45 -2.38 -9.37 4.87
C GLY A 45 -2.75 -10.65 4.13
N THR A 46 -3.02 -11.71 4.88
CA THR A 46 -3.29 -13.06 4.33
C THR A 46 -4.72 -13.25 3.83
N LYS A 47 -5.67 -12.45 4.34
CA LYS A 47 -7.08 -12.50 3.94
C LYS A 47 -7.30 -11.67 2.67
N VAL A 48 -7.62 -12.34 1.58
CA VAL A 48 -7.90 -11.71 0.28
C VAL A 48 -9.35 -11.26 0.23
N LEU A 49 -9.59 -10.07 -0.33
CA LEU A 49 -10.93 -9.51 -0.49
C LEU A 49 -11.36 -9.57 -1.95
N SER A 50 -12.65 -9.80 -2.17
CA SER A 50 -13.24 -9.63 -3.51
C SER A 50 -13.10 -8.17 -3.93
N THR A 51 -12.52 -7.94 -5.10
CA THR A 51 -12.23 -6.61 -5.61
C THR A 51 -12.74 -6.53 -7.04
N SER A 52 -13.62 -5.57 -7.30
CA SER A 52 -14.05 -5.20 -8.65
C SER A 52 -13.50 -3.82 -8.99
N PHE A 53 -13.26 -3.59 -10.29
CA PHE A 53 -12.86 -2.29 -10.80
C PHE A 53 -13.78 -1.90 -11.96
N SER A 54 -14.39 -0.72 -11.84
CA SER A 54 -15.19 -0.13 -12.91
C SER A 54 -14.39 0.98 -13.58
N GLY A 55 -14.08 0.82 -14.87
CA GLY A 55 -13.26 1.75 -15.62
C GLY A 55 -12.47 1.06 -16.73
N THR A 56 -11.30 1.62 -17.07
CA THR A 56 -10.41 1.05 -18.08
C THR A 56 -9.86 -0.32 -17.69
N LYS A 57 -9.71 -1.20 -18.68
CA LYS A 57 -9.09 -2.53 -18.51
C LYS A 57 -7.58 -2.47 -18.22
N LYS A 58 -6.97 -1.30 -18.30
CA LYS A 58 -5.54 -1.07 -18.03
C LYS A 58 -5.22 -0.84 -16.55
N ILE A 59 -6.23 -0.69 -15.69
CA ILE A 59 -6.04 -0.72 -14.25
C ILE A 59 -6.30 -2.12 -13.73
N ARG A 60 -5.36 -2.64 -12.94
CA ARG A 60 -5.57 -3.85 -12.14
C ARG A 60 -5.66 -3.45 -10.67
N ALA A 61 -6.69 -3.93 -9.98
CA ALA A 61 -6.94 -3.64 -8.58
C ALA A 61 -7.03 -4.95 -7.78
N TYR A 62 -6.38 -4.96 -6.61
CA TYR A 62 -6.44 -6.05 -5.64
C TYR A 62 -6.58 -5.48 -4.24
N ALA A 63 -7.33 -6.16 -3.37
CA ALA A 63 -7.50 -5.75 -1.99
C ALA A 63 -7.29 -6.94 -1.04
N HIS A 64 -6.60 -6.68 0.06
CA HIS A 64 -6.40 -7.61 1.16
C HIS A 64 -6.77 -6.90 2.46
N CYS A 65 -7.10 -7.65 3.50
CA CYS A 65 -7.05 -7.10 4.86
C CYS A 65 -5.61 -6.65 5.15
N SER A 66 -5.45 -5.59 5.94
CA SER A 66 -4.12 -5.09 6.29
C SER A 66 -3.37 -6.07 7.19
N LYS A 67 -2.03 -6.10 7.07
CA LYS A 67 -1.20 -7.08 7.78
C LYS A 67 -1.05 -6.80 9.28
N GLU A 68 -0.68 -5.57 9.63
CA GLU A 68 -0.29 -5.18 11.00
C GLU A 68 -1.34 -4.29 11.68
N SER A 69 -2.49 -4.06 11.04
CA SER A 69 -3.50 -3.09 11.47
C SER A 69 -4.91 -3.54 11.08
N GLN A 70 -5.91 -2.96 11.75
CA GLN A 70 -7.29 -3.05 11.27
C GLN A 70 -7.48 -2.18 10.04
N GLY A 71 -8.12 -2.74 9.02
CA GLY A 71 -8.43 -2.06 7.78
C GLY A 71 -8.15 -2.91 6.56
N ILE A 72 -7.93 -2.24 5.43
CA ILE A 72 -7.63 -2.88 4.16
C ILE A 72 -6.41 -2.23 3.51
N THR A 73 -5.70 -3.02 2.73
CA THR A 73 -4.62 -2.56 1.86
C THR A 73 -5.00 -2.87 0.42
N LEU A 74 -4.90 -1.86 -0.43
CA LEU A 74 -5.12 -1.94 -1.87
C LEU A 74 -3.78 -2.00 -2.59
N LEU A 75 -3.73 -2.78 -3.68
CA LEU A 75 -2.69 -2.72 -4.70
C LEU A 75 -3.35 -2.32 -6.02
N LEU A 76 -2.92 -1.21 -6.58
CA LEU A 76 -3.39 -0.68 -7.85
C LEU A 76 -2.21 -0.63 -8.83
N ILE A 77 -2.41 -1.13 -10.04
CA ILE A 77 -1.39 -1.16 -11.09
C ILE A 77 -1.96 -0.49 -12.32
N ASN A 78 -1.29 0.55 -12.81
CA ASN A 78 -1.64 1.21 -14.06
C ASN A 78 -0.73 0.73 -15.19
N LEU A 79 -1.35 0.12 -16.19
CA LEU A 79 -0.69 -0.38 -17.40
C LEU A 79 -0.86 0.57 -18.60
N ASP A 80 -1.50 1.72 -18.39
CA ASP A 80 -1.55 2.77 -19.41
C ASP A 80 -0.24 3.56 -19.44
N SER A 81 0.23 3.85 -20.65
CA SER A 81 1.50 4.55 -20.87
C SER A 81 1.39 6.06 -20.76
N ASN A 82 0.20 6.61 -20.97
CA ASN A 82 0.00 8.05 -21.16
C ASN A 82 -1.02 8.63 -20.18
N THR A 83 -1.86 7.80 -19.58
CA THR A 83 -3.02 8.25 -18.82
C THR A 83 -2.83 8.04 -17.33
N THR A 84 -2.86 9.12 -16.58
CA THR A 84 -3.02 9.09 -15.12
C THR A 84 -4.45 8.69 -14.78
N ALA A 85 -4.62 7.70 -13.91
CA ALA A 85 -5.94 7.26 -13.46
C ALA A 85 -6.28 7.84 -12.09
N ASN A 86 -7.52 8.33 -11.92
CA ASN A 86 -8.05 8.78 -10.64
C ASN A 86 -9.06 7.76 -10.13
N VAL A 87 -8.68 6.99 -9.11
CA VAL A 87 -9.47 5.88 -8.59
C VAL A 87 -10.12 6.25 -7.27
N ARG A 88 -11.44 6.10 -7.18
CA ARG A 88 -12.18 6.20 -5.91
C ARG A 88 -12.43 4.82 -5.35
N VAL A 89 -12.34 4.71 -4.03
CA VAL A 89 -12.54 3.46 -3.31
C VAL A 89 -13.94 3.47 -2.71
N SER A 90 -14.73 2.46 -3.05
CA SER A 90 -16.02 2.18 -2.41
C SER A 90 -15.99 0.78 -1.81
N THR A 91 -16.74 0.59 -0.73
CA THR A 91 -16.86 -0.70 -0.04
C THR A 91 -18.34 -1.01 0.08
N GLU A 92 -18.79 -2.13 -0.50
CA GLU A 92 -20.21 -2.48 -0.55
C GLU A 92 -20.84 -2.67 0.84
N ASN A 93 -20.02 -3.00 1.85
CA ASN A 93 -20.46 -3.32 3.21
C ASN A 93 -19.69 -2.60 4.33
N ALA A 94 -18.93 -1.53 4.04
CA ALA A 94 -18.34 -0.79 5.15
C ALA A 94 -19.44 0.03 5.83
N MET A 95 -19.67 -0.25 7.10
CA MET A 95 -20.34 0.72 7.96
C MET A 95 -19.46 1.96 7.97
N THR A 96 -19.87 2.99 7.23
CA THR A 96 -19.26 4.32 7.29
C THR A 96 -19.12 4.70 8.75
N VAL A 97 -17.93 5.16 9.14
CA VAL A 97 -17.62 5.68 10.48
C VAL A 97 -18.83 6.47 10.98
N ARG A 98 -19.55 5.91 11.96
CA ARG A 98 -20.70 6.57 12.56
C ARG A 98 -20.20 7.91 13.07
N THR A 99 -20.63 9.00 12.45
CA THR A 99 -20.51 10.34 13.02
C THR A 99 -21.31 10.31 14.32
N ALA A 100 -20.64 10.00 15.42
CA ALA A 100 -21.19 10.16 16.74
C ALA A 100 -21.39 11.65 16.96
N ARG A 101 -22.57 12.17 16.60
CA ARG A 101 -23.10 13.40 17.18
C ARG A 101 -23.16 13.17 18.69
N ARG A 102 -22.10 13.54 19.41
CA ARG A 102 -22.08 13.55 20.86
C ARG A 102 -23.04 14.64 21.31
N HIS A 103 -24.25 14.24 21.69
CA HIS A 103 -25.05 15.03 22.61
C HIS A 103 -24.23 15.24 23.88
N HIS A 104 -24.00 16.50 24.20
CA HIS A 104 -23.33 16.96 25.39
C HIS A 104 -24.20 16.60 26.60
N GLN A 105 -23.79 15.61 27.39
CA GLN A 105 -24.22 15.53 28.79
C GLN A 105 -23.01 15.25 29.68
N ASN A 106 -22.76 16.23 30.54
CA ASN A 106 -21.72 16.28 31.55
C ASN A 106 -21.84 15.12 32.54
N ARG A 107 -20.78 14.32 32.71
CA ARG A 107 -20.43 13.74 34.01
C ARG A 107 -18.91 13.69 34.20
N ARG A 108 -18.46 14.40 35.24
CA ARG A 108 -17.10 14.38 35.79
C ARG A 108 -16.79 12.99 36.37
N SER A 109 -15.62 12.43 36.05
CA SER A 109 -14.78 11.75 37.04
C SER A 109 -13.31 11.80 36.65
N LYS A 110 -12.46 12.00 37.65
CA LYS A 110 -11.00 12.02 37.61
C LYS A 110 -10.46 10.60 37.37
N PHE A 111 -9.50 10.41 36.47
CA PHE A 111 -8.10 10.06 36.80
C PHE A 111 -7.29 9.92 35.50
N THR A 112 -6.11 10.52 35.48
CA THR A 112 -5.16 10.60 34.37
C THR A 112 -4.38 9.30 34.19
N ARG A 113 -4.34 8.78 32.96
CA ARG A 113 -3.23 7.96 32.45
C ARG A 113 -2.93 8.38 31.02
N MET A 114 -1.81 9.08 30.85
CA MET A 114 -1.25 9.44 29.54
C MET A 114 -0.87 8.17 28.78
N SER A 115 -1.54 7.93 27.67
CA SER A 115 -0.98 7.19 26.54
C SER A 115 -0.98 8.16 25.37
N SER A 116 0.21 8.68 25.07
CA SER A 116 0.49 9.48 23.88
C SER A 116 0.54 8.54 22.68
N GLY A 117 -0.62 8.07 22.24
CA GLY A 117 -0.81 7.51 20.90
C GLY A 117 -1.27 8.63 20.00
N SER A 118 -0.46 8.99 18.99
CA SER A 118 -0.87 9.90 17.93
C SER A 118 -2.24 9.47 17.41
N LYS A 119 -3.25 10.33 17.55
CA LYS A 119 -4.58 10.07 17.00
C LYS A 119 -4.44 10.03 15.48
N ALA A 120 -4.25 8.83 14.94
CA ALA A 120 -4.33 8.58 13.51
C ALA A 120 -5.63 9.21 13.03
N ASN A 121 -5.50 10.17 12.11
CA ASN A 121 -6.65 10.90 11.60
C ASN A 121 -7.58 9.88 10.97
N ALA A 122 -8.78 9.67 11.53
CA ALA A 122 -9.68 8.57 11.14
C ALA A 122 -10.16 8.65 9.67
N HIS A 123 -9.73 9.70 8.95
CA HIS A 123 -10.04 10.01 7.58
C HIS A 123 -8.80 10.10 6.68
N ALA A 124 -7.64 9.63 7.13
CA ALA A 124 -6.43 9.56 6.32
C ALA A 124 -6.15 8.13 5.86
N ARG A 125 -5.53 8.01 4.69
CA ARG A 125 -4.90 6.79 4.17
C ARG A 125 -3.45 7.07 3.83
N GLU A 126 -2.67 6.02 3.86
CA GLU A 126 -1.26 6.01 3.51
C GLU A 126 -1.10 5.48 2.09
N GLU A 127 -0.38 6.22 1.24
CA GLU A 127 -0.09 5.79 -0.13
C GLU A 127 1.41 5.63 -0.37
N TYR A 128 1.75 4.60 -1.14
CA TYR A 128 3.11 4.24 -1.53
C TYR A 128 3.14 4.08 -3.04
N HIS A 129 3.59 5.14 -3.72
CA HIS A 129 3.67 5.23 -5.17
C HIS A 129 5.04 4.78 -5.63
N LEU A 130 5.10 3.64 -6.31
CA LEU A 130 6.31 3.14 -6.96
C LEU A 130 6.33 3.58 -8.43
N THR A 131 7.40 4.28 -8.81
CA THR A 131 7.63 4.75 -10.18
C THR A 131 9.06 4.48 -10.60
N ALA A 132 9.29 4.32 -11.90
CA ALA A 132 10.62 4.13 -12.44
C ALA A 132 11.35 5.47 -12.57
N ASN A 133 12.66 5.49 -12.30
CA ASN A 133 13.44 6.71 -12.41
C ASN A 133 13.43 7.27 -13.84
N GLY A 134 13.19 8.58 -13.96
CA GLY A 134 13.09 9.25 -15.26
C GLY A 134 11.94 8.74 -16.15
N ASN A 135 10.95 8.03 -15.61
CA ASN A 135 9.91 7.31 -16.36
C ASN A 135 10.47 6.25 -17.33
N ASP A 136 11.71 5.79 -17.12
CA ASP A 136 12.32 4.71 -17.89
C ASP A 136 12.00 3.36 -17.25
N LEU A 137 11.17 2.55 -17.89
CA LEU A 137 10.80 1.21 -17.41
C LEU A 137 11.97 0.22 -17.35
N HIS A 138 13.10 0.53 -17.99
CA HIS A 138 14.33 -0.26 -17.90
C HIS A 138 15.25 0.17 -16.75
N SER A 139 14.93 1.28 -16.08
CA SER A 139 15.68 1.76 -14.92
C SER A 139 15.74 0.71 -13.81
N GLN A 140 16.95 0.50 -13.28
CA GLN A 140 17.17 -0.30 -12.07
C GLN A 140 16.92 0.50 -10.78
N THR A 141 16.60 1.78 -10.91
CA THR A 141 16.26 2.66 -9.79
C THR A 141 14.75 2.89 -9.76
N VAL A 142 14.17 2.63 -8.59
CA VAL A 142 12.76 2.89 -8.29
C VAL A 142 12.65 4.07 -7.33
N LEU A 143 11.60 4.88 -7.50
CA LEU A 143 11.23 5.90 -6.53
C LEU A 143 10.01 5.46 -5.73
N LEU A 144 10.03 5.74 -4.43
CA LEU A 144 8.86 5.72 -3.57
C LEU A 144 8.42 7.16 -3.33
N ASN A 145 7.19 7.50 -3.74
CA ASN A 145 6.62 8.82 -3.54
C ASN A 145 7.54 9.95 -4.08
N GLY A 146 8.20 9.69 -5.22
CA GLY A 146 9.15 10.62 -5.84
C GLY A 146 10.55 10.66 -5.22
N LYS A 147 10.83 9.88 -4.16
CA LYS A 147 12.17 9.75 -3.55
C LYS A 147 12.84 8.45 -3.99
N VAL A 148 14.10 8.51 -4.40
CA VAL A 148 14.87 7.32 -4.77
C VAL A 148 14.96 6.35 -3.58
N LEU A 149 14.62 5.09 -3.83
CA LEU A 149 14.89 4.01 -2.88
C LEU A 149 16.28 3.43 -3.17
N ALA A 150 17.20 3.63 -2.23
CA ALA A 150 18.53 3.04 -2.26
C ALA A 150 18.89 2.54 -0.86
N VAL A 151 19.58 1.39 -0.80
CA VAL A 151 20.18 0.92 0.45
C VAL A 151 21.33 1.83 0.85
N ASN A 152 21.61 1.91 2.15
CA ASN A 152 22.79 2.62 2.62
C ASN A 152 24.05 1.83 2.20
N ASN A 153 24.97 2.47 1.47
CA ASN A 153 26.16 1.81 0.91
C ASN A 153 27.15 1.30 1.97
N THR A 154 27.08 1.80 3.21
CA THR A 154 27.99 1.42 4.30
C THR A 154 27.37 0.38 5.22
N SER A 155 26.09 0.54 5.59
CA SER A 155 25.41 -0.36 6.52
C SER A 155 24.59 -1.46 5.85
N GLY A 156 24.32 -1.35 4.53
CA GLY A 156 23.40 -2.23 3.82
C GLY A 156 21.94 -2.10 4.28
N SER A 157 21.62 -1.10 5.12
CA SER A 157 20.28 -0.96 5.67
C SER A 157 19.28 -0.53 4.61
N ILE A 158 18.13 -1.21 4.59
CA ILE A 158 16.98 -0.83 3.76
C ILE A 158 16.39 0.48 4.31
N PRO A 159 16.16 1.50 3.46
CA PRO A 159 15.57 2.75 3.91
C PRO A 159 14.15 2.55 4.44
N LEU A 160 13.72 3.47 5.30
CA LEU A 160 12.33 3.51 5.73
C LEU A 160 11.44 3.79 4.51
N LEU A 161 10.36 3.02 4.38
CA LEU A 161 9.38 3.22 3.32
C LEU A 161 8.33 4.18 3.84
N GLU A 162 8.54 5.48 3.62
CA GLU A 162 7.65 6.54 4.10
C GLU A 162 6.41 6.67 3.21
N PRO A 163 5.19 6.56 3.75
CA PRO A 163 3.99 6.86 2.99
C PRO A 163 3.80 8.36 2.79
N VAL A 164 3.01 8.71 1.78
CA VAL A 164 2.32 10.00 1.74
C VAL A 164 0.93 9.85 2.34
N GLN A 165 0.50 10.82 3.13
CA GLN A 165 -0.82 10.84 3.73
C GLN A 165 -1.81 11.52 2.78
N ALA A 166 -2.93 10.87 2.49
CA ALA A 166 -4.01 11.39 1.67
C ALA A 166 -5.36 11.27 2.40
N ARG A 167 -6.33 12.14 2.09
CA ARG A 167 -7.67 12.03 2.68
C ARG A 167 -8.46 10.93 2.00
N LEU A 168 -9.27 10.18 2.75
CA LEU A 168 -10.11 9.11 2.20
C LEU A 168 -11.09 9.59 1.12
N SER A 169 -11.54 10.84 1.18
CA SER A 169 -12.44 11.45 0.19
C SER A 169 -11.79 11.73 -1.16
N ASP A 170 -10.47 11.93 -1.17
CA ASP A 170 -9.75 12.30 -2.39
C ASP A 170 -9.52 11.05 -3.25
N PRO A 171 -9.55 11.14 -4.58
CA PRO A 171 -9.20 10.01 -5.42
C PRO A 171 -7.73 9.62 -5.23
N ILE A 172 -7.42 8.33 -5.38
CA ILE A 172 -6.05 7.83 -5.50
C ILE A 172 -5.59 8.12 -6.93
N THR A 173 -4.56 8.95 -7.08
CA THR A 173 -3.99 9.31 -8.38
C THR A 173 -2.89 8.32 -8.74
N ILE A 174 -3.03 7.59 -9.84
CA ILE A 174 -2.09 6.54 -10.26
C ILE A 174 -1.42 6.99 -11.56
N ALA A 175 -0.12 7.26 -11.50
CA ALA A 175 0.66 7.68 -12.66
C ALA A 175 0.67 6.59 -13.76
N PRO A 176 0.96 6.95 -15.03
CA PRO A 176 1.20 5.96 -16.08
C PRO A 176 2.30 4.98 -15.69
N PHE A 177 2.18 3.72 -16.13
CA PHE A 177 3.14 2.63 -15.83
C PHE A 177 3.67 2.60 -14.39
N SER A 178 2.75 2.69 -13.43
CA SER A 178 3.11 2.77 -12.00
C SER A 178 2.31 1.79 -11.15
N ILE A 179 2.79 1.62 -9.91
CA ILE A 179 2.18 0.76 -8.90
C ILE A 179 1.92 1.59 -7.66
N VAL A 180 0.74 1.43 -7.05
CA VAL A 180 0.37 2.11 -5.81
C VAL A 180 -0.10 1.08 -4.79
N PHE A 181 0.49 1.11 -3.61
CA PHE A 181 -0.10 0.50 -2.42
C PHE A 181 -0.84 1.59 -1.63
N ALA A 182 -2.08 1.34 -1.25
CA ALA A 182 -2.85 2.26 -0.42
C ALA A 182 -3.39 1.55 0.82
N HIS A 183 -2.94 1.96 2.00
CA HIS A 183 -3.37 1.44 3.27
C HIS A 183 -4.46 2.34 3.86
N ILE A 184 -5.65 1.78 4.04
CA ILE A 184 -6.82 2.44 4.62
C ILE A 184 -7.03 1.84 6.00
N ALA A 185 -6.52 2.55 7.01
CA ALA A 185 -6.68 2.15 8.40
C ALA A 185 -8.12 2.36 8.88
N ASN A 186 -8.52 1.60 9.91
CA ASN A 186 -9.75 1.79 10.68
C ASN A 186 -11.06 1.69 9.87
N VAL A 187 -11.03 1.16 8.64
CA VAL A 187 -12.25 0.77 7.93
C VAL A 187 -12.75 -0.57 8.48
N THR A 188 -14.03 -0.63 8.82
CA THR A 188 -14.64 -1.87 9.33
C THR A 188 -15.13 -2.72 8.18
N VAL A 189 -14.32 -3.70 7.79
CA VAL A 189 -14.71 -4.75 6.84
C VAL A 189 -14.92 -6.06 7.63
N PRO A 190 -16.12 -6.66 7.62
CA PRO A 190 -16.41 -7.85 8.43
C PRO A 190 -15.42 -9.01 8.25
N ALA A 191 -14.93 -9.23 7.02
CA ALA A 191 -13.94 -10.27 6.71
C ALA A 191 -12.57 -10.03 7.36
N CYS A 192 -12.24 -8.77 7.70
CA CYS A 192 -10.96 -8.35 8.27
C CYS A 192 -10.94 -8.28 9.80
N LYS A 193 -11.98 -8.78 10.45
CA LYS A 193 -12.02 -8.96 11.91
C LYS A 193 -11.27 -10.22 12.34
#